data_AF-A0A0D3LLK2-F1
#
_entry.id   AF-A0A0D3LLK2-F1
#
_cell.length_a   1.000
_cell.length_b   1.000
_cell.length_c   1.000
_cell.angle_alpha   90.00
_cell.angle_beta   90.00
_cell.angle_gamma   90.00
#
_symmetry.space_group_name_H-M   'P 1'
#
loop_
_entity.id
_entity.type
_entity.pdbx_description
1 polymer ?
#
loop_
_entity_poly.entity_id
_entity_poly.type
_entity_poly.pdbx_seq_one_letter_code
_entity_poly.pdbx_strand_id
1 'polypeptide(L)'
;MKWGILFLFMLTVWQGGGNSLTRIAETNRLKEAAAEAYLEERYAEAASIYEILLTKWGDESDAVRLNYAHALMRAEEKEKATEAYRQLAEGNAGRPAKSVALQQLGFLASEDEKQLQNALQYFKEALKANPGNETARQNYELAWKRLNDQEDDKQDQEDQQQEDQPKIEPSAWAQQQKAKADALSRQFRYGDALQLMQESLQQDSTVAAYNDYIGRLGDITEIDQ
;
A
#
# COMPACT_ATOMS: atom_id res chain seq x y z
N MET A 1 -54.11 28.00 -52.08
CA MET A 1 -54.36 26.83 -51.22
C MET A 1 -53.14 26.71 -50.31
N LYS A 2 -53.06 27.38 -49.14
CA LYS A 2 -53.62 26.99 -47.83
C LYS A 2 -53.55 25.48 -47.56
N TRP A 3 -52.46 25.00 -46.97
CA TRP A 3 -52.32 23.97 -45.91
C TRP A 3 -50.87 24.17 -45.39
N GLY A 4 -50.55 24.62 -44.17
CA GLY A 4 -51.13 24.29 -42.89
C GLY A 4 -50.33 23.13 -42.29
N ILE A 5 -49.33 23.42 -41.45
CA ILE A 5 -49.00 22.75 -40.18
C ILE A 5 -47.94 23.61 -39.48
N LEU A 6 -48.37 24.23 -38.39
CA LEU A 6 -47.55 24.94 -37.43
C LEU A 6 -47.05 23.89 -36.44
N PHE A 7 -45.77 23.50 -36.50
CA PHE A 7 -45.17 22.74 -35.39
C PHE A 7 -44.57 23.74 -34.40
N LEU A 8 -45.38 24.06 -33.40
CA LEU A 8 -44.94 24.74 -32.19
C LEU A 8 -44.25 23.69 -31.31
N PHE A 9 -42.94 23.53 -31.46
CA PHE A 9 -42.15 22.83 -30.44
C PHE A 9 -42.10 23.74 -29.23
N MET A 10 -42.96 23.47 -28.26
CA MET A 10 -42.76 23.96 -26.89
C MET A 10 -41.37 23.52 -26.45
N LEU A 11 -40.49 24.51 -26.29
CA LEU A 11 -39.36 24.41 -25.38
C LEU A 11 -39.94 24.18 -23.99
N THR A 12 -40.15 22.92 -23.63
CA THR A 12 -40.15 22.54 -22.23
C THR A 12 -38.72 22.76 -21.74
N VAL A 13 -38.47 23.98 -21.27
CA VAL A 13 -37.32 24.27 -20.43
C VAL A 13 -37.48 23.36 -19.23
N TRP A 14 -36.73 22.26 -19.24
CA TRP A 14 -36.57 21.39 -18.09
C TRP A 14 -35.82 22.21 -17.03
N GLN A 15 -36.58 22.88 -16.15
CA GLN A 15 -36.06 23.64 -15.01
C GLN A 15 -35.55 22.68 -13.91
N GLY A 16 -34.66 21.75 -14.27
CA GLY A 16 -33.97 20.85 -13.37
C GLY A 16 -32.44 21.01 -13.36
N GLY A 17 -31.88 21.91 -14.18
CA GLY A 17 -30.43 22.02 -14.42
C GLY A 17 -29.67 23.14 -13.71
N GLY A 18 -30.33 23.99 -12.92
CA GLY A 18 -29.69 25.17 -12.31
C GLY A 18 -28.78 24.85 -11.12
N ASN A 19 -29.17 23.88 -10.28
CA ASN A 19 -28.44 23.54 -9.06
C ASN A 19 -27.25 22.58 -9.29
N SER A 20 -27.24 21.82 -10.39
CA SER A 20 -26.15 20.89 -10.68
C SER A 20 -24.91 21.60 -11.21
N LEU A 21 -25.09 22.64 -12.05
CA LEU A 21 -23.98 23.44 -12.56
C LEU A 21 -23.29 24.25 -11.45
N THR A 22 -24.06 24.80 -10.51
CA THR A 22 -23.49 25.50 -9.34
C THR A 22 -22.81 24.53 -8.37
N ARG A 23 -23.34 23.32 -8.18
CA ARG A 23 -22.70 22.28 -7.37
C ARG A 23 -21.36 21.83 -7.94
N ILE A 24 -21.29 21.55 -9.25
CA ILE A 24 -20.05 21.12 -9.91
C ILE A 24 -19.00 22.24 -9.86
N ALA A 25 -19.41 23.48 -10.12
CA ALA A 25 -18.50 24.63 -10.04
C ALA A 25 -17.91 24.79 -8.61
N GLU A 26 -18.75 24.66 -7.58
CA GLU A 26 -18.30 24.81 -6.20
C GLU A 26 -17.43 23.65 -5.72
N THR A 27 -17.74 22.40 -6.08
CA THR A 27 -16.86 21.27 -5.73
C THR A 27 -15.51 21.37 -6.45
N ASN A 28 -15.47 21.83 -7.69
CA ASN A 28 -14.20 22.08 -8.39
C ASN A 28 -13.39 23.21 -7.74
N ARG A 29 -14.04 24.32 -7.37
CA ARG A 29 -13.40 25.42 -6.63
C ARG A 29 -12.78 24.94 -5.32
N LEU A 30 -13.49 24.10 -4.57
CA LEU A 30 -12.97 23.52 -3.33
C LEU A 30 -11.82 22.55 -3.57
N LYS A 31 -11.85 21.73 -4.62
CA LYS A 31 -10.73 20.85 -4.99
C LYS A 31 -9.47 21.65 -5.34
N GLU A 32 -9.63 22.73 -6.10
CA GLU A 32 -8.54 23.65 -6.44
C GLU A 32 -7.97 24.32 -5.19
N ALA A 33 -8.83 24.85 -4.32
CA ALA A 33 -8.41 25.47 -3.06
C ALA A 33 -7.69 24.49 -2.12
N ALA A 34 -8.16 23.25 -2.02
CA ALA A 34 -7.50 22.20 -1.23
C ALA A 34 -6.12 21.84 -1.81
N ALA A 35 -6.02 21.73 -3.14
CA ALA A 35 -4.75 21.45 -3.82
C ALA A 35 -3.75 22.60 -3.66
N GLU A 36 -4.21 23.85 -3.79
CA GLU A 36 -3.39 25.05 -3.54
C GLU A 36 -2.89 25.08 -2.09
N ALA A 37 -3.78 24.89 -1.11
CA ALA A 37 -3.39 24.81 0.30
C ALA A 37 -2.36 23.69 0.55
N TYR A 38 -2.50 22.54 -0.10
CA TYR A 38 -1.53 21.44 0.02
C TYR A 38 -0.17 21.81 -0.58
N LEU A 39 -0.14 22.46 -1.76
CA LEU A 39 1.09 22.89 -2.43
C LEU A 39 1.82 24.00 -1.65
N GLU A 40 1.08 24.84 -0.93
CA GLU A 40 1.62 25.86 -0.02
C GLU A 40 1.95 25.32 1.38
N GLU A 41 1.94 23.99 1.55
CA GLU A 41 2.24 23.30 2.81
C GLU A 41 1.26 23.60 3.97
N ARG A 42 0.11 24.21 3.65
CA ARG A 42 -1.02 24.42 4.58
C ARG A 42 -1.85 23.14 4.72
N TYR A 43 -1.21 22.06 5.15
CA TYR A 43 -1.78 20.70 5.11
C TYR A 43 -3.05 20.52 5.95
N ALA A 44 -3.11 21.14 7.14
CA ALA A 44 -4.30 21.08 7.99
C ALA A 44 -5.52 21.75 7.32
N GLU A 45 -5.29 22.86 6.61
CA GLU A 45 -6.35 23.53 5.84
C GLU A 45 -6.78 22.68 4.65
N ALA A 46 -5.82 22.14 3.89
CA ALA A 46 -6.11 21.21 2.79
C ALA A 46 -6.96 20.02 3.25
N ALA A 47 -6.59 19.39 4.38
CA ALA A 47 -7.34 18.29 4.98
C ALA A 47 -8.77 18.71 5.34
N SER A 48 -8.95 19.90 5.93
CA SER A 48 -10.28 20.41 6.30
C SER A 48 -11.15 20.71 5.07
N ILE A 49 -10.57 21.23 3.98
CA ILE A 49 -11.31 21.44 2.72
C ILE A 49 -11.70 20.10 2.08
N TYR A 50 -10.80 19.11 2.07
CA TYR A 50 -11.14 17.77 1.59
C TYR A 50 -12.19 17.08 2.45
N GLU A 51 -12.17 17.26 3.77
CA GLU A 51 -13.22 16.77 4.66
C GLU A 51 -14.59 17.41 4.34
N ILE A 52 -14.62 18.71 4.02
CA ILE A 52 -15.84 19.40 3.56
C ILE A 52 -16.35 18.78 2.25
N LEU A 53 -15.46 18.49 1.29
CA LEU A 53 -15.82 17.81 0.03
C LEU A 53 -16.45 16.43 0.30
N LEU A 54 -15.88 15.65 1.22
CA LEU A 54 -16.38 14.33 1.60
C LEU A 54 -17.73 14.41 2.30
N THR A 55 -17.83 15.22 3.35
CA THR A 55 -18.97 15.21 4.29
C THR A 55 -20.15 16.06 3.81
N LYS A 56 -19.89 17.28 3.35
CA LYS A 56 -20.93 18.24 2.97
C LYS A 56 -21.35 18.07 1.51
N TRP A 57 -20.40 17.77 0.63
CA TRP A 57 -20.66 17.66 -0.80
C TRP A 57 -20.82 16.21 -1.29
N GLY A 58 -20.48 15.21 -0.46
CA GLY A 58 -20.61 13.80 -0.79
C GLY A 58 -19.69 13.37 -1.95
N ASP A 59 -18.56 14.06 -2.12
CA ASP A 59 -17.59 13.71 -3.17
C ASP A 59 -16.71 12.54 -2.70
N GLU A 60 -17.24 11.33 -2.88
CA GLU A 60 -16.55 10.08 -2.55
C GLU A 60 -15.59 9.61 -3.65
N SER A 61 -15.09 10.52 -4.50
CA SER A 61 -14.09 10.11 -5.49
C SER A 61 -12.80 9.66 -4.82
N ASP A 62 -12.16 8.64 -5.40
CA ASP A 62 -10.88 8.11 -4.91
C ASP A 62 -9.82 9.19 -4.73
N ALA A 63 -9.77 10.17 -5.64
CA ALA A 63 -8.83 11.28 -5.58
C ALA A 63 -9.06 12.17 -4.35
N VAL A 64 -10.31 12.51 -4.03
CA VAL A 64 -10.62 13.34 -2.84
C VAL A 64 -10.27 12.58 -1.57
N ARG A 65 -10.65 11.31 -1.46
CA ARG A 65 -10.33 10.47 -0.29
C ARG A 65 -8.83 10.27 -0.09
N LEU A 66 -8.08 10.02 -1.16
CA LEU A 66 -6.62 9.89 -1.09
C LEU A 66 -5.96 11.19 -0.70
N ASN A 67 -6.34 12.30 -1.34
CA ASN A 67 -5.75 13.60 -1.03
C ASN A 67 -6.08 14.05 0.39
N TYR A 68 -7.27 13.70 0.92
CA TYR A 68 -7.59 13.88 2.33
C TYR A 68 -6.61 13.12 3.23
N ALA A 69 -6.41 11.82 2.98
CA ALA A 69 -5.49 10.99 3.76
C ALA A 69 -4.03 11.48 3.67
N HIS A 70 -3.59 11.92 2.49
CA HIS A 70 -2.27 12.53 2.28
C HIS A 70 -2.14 13.86 3.04
N ALA A 71 -3.14 14.74 2.97
CA ALA A 71 -3.14 16.01 3.69
C ALA A 71 -3.09 15.80 5.21
N LEU A 72 -3.87 14.84 5.75
CA LEU A 72 -3.79 14.46 7.16
C LEU A 72 -2.40 13.95 7.55
N MET A 73 -1.79 13.08 6.73
CA MET A 73 -0.45 12.56 6.99
C MET A 73 0.60 13.68 7.05
N ARG A 74 0.51 14.65 6.13
CA ARG A 74 1.41 15.82 6.09
C ARG A 74 1.13 16.84 7.19
N ALA A 75 -0.09 16.85 7.71
CA ALA A 75 -0.48 17.64 8.89
C ALA A 75 -0.12 16.95 10.22
N GLU A 76 0.62 15.84 10.19
CA GLU A 76 1.01 15.03 11.36
C GLU A 76 -0.17 14.40 12.12
N GLU A 77 -1.35 14.37 11.52
CA GLU A 77 -2.56 13.72 12.05
C GLU A 77 -2.55 12.21 11.71
N LYS A 78 -1.50 11.51 12.17
CA LYS A 78 -1.17 10.13 11.76
C LYS A 78 -2.32 9.14 12.01
N GLU A 79 -3.02 9.23 13.13
CA GLU A 79 -4.12 8.33 13.45
C GLU A 79 -5.30 8.50 12.48
N LYS A 80 -5.66 9.75 12.18
CA LYS A 80 -6.72 10.06 11.21
C LYS A 80 -6.31 9.64 9.80
N ALA A 81 -5.06 9.89 9.42
CA ALA A 81 -4.53 9.47 8.12
C ALA A 81 -4.58 7.94 7.97
N THR A 82 -4.16 7.21 9.00
CA THR A 82 -4.21 5.75 9.05
C THR A 82 -5.62 5.23 8.82
N GLU A 83 -6.61 5.81 9.51
CA GLU A 83 -8.02 5.43 9.32
C GLU A 83 -8.53 5.78 7.92
N ALA A 84 -8.19 6.95 7.38
CA ALA A 84 -8.57 7.34 6.02
C ALA A 84 -7.97 6.40 4.95
N TYR A 85 -6.71 5.97 5.09
CA TYR A 85 -6.13 4.96 4.21
C TYR A 85 -6.79 3.59 4.39
N ARG A 86 -7.11 3.17 5.62
CA ARG A 86 -7.80 1.91 5.88
C ARG A 86 -9.15 1.84 5.17
N GLN A 87 -9.94 2.92 5.27
CA GLN A 87 -11.22 3.02 4.58
C GLN A 87 -11.10 2.92 3.05
N LEU A 88 -10.04 3.47 2.47
CA LEU A 88 -9.74 3.31 1.04
C LEU A 88 -9.37 1.86 0.69
N ALA A 89 -8.48 1.24 1.48
CA ALA A 89 -8.00 -0.13 1.24
C ALA A 89 -9.15 -1.16 1.33
N GLU A 90 -9.98 -1.03 2.36
CA GLU A 90 -11.07 -1.98 2.68
C GLU A 90 -12.38 -1.66 1.95
N GLY A 91 -12.55 -0.41 1.48
CA GLY A 91 -13.80 0.08 0.89
C GLY A 91 -13.98 -0.23 -0.60
N ASN A 92 -14.78 0.61 -1.27
CA ASN A 92 -15.15 0.48 -2.69
C ASN A 92 -14.21 1.20 -3.66
N ALA A 93 -13.03 1.63 -3.19
CA ALA A 93 -12.07 2.37 -4.01
C ALA A 93 -11.57 1.55 -5.21
N GLY A 94 -11.21 2.24 -6.28
CA GLY A 94 -10.56 1.64 -7.44
C GLY A 94 -9.21 1.03 -7.08
N ARG A 95 -8.79 0.00 -7.84
CA ARG A 95 -7.52 -0.71 -7.61
C ARG A 95 -6.29 0.20 -7.46
N PRO A 96 -6.09 1.25 -8.28
CA PRO A 96 -4.95 2.15 -8.10
C PRO A 96 -4.97 2.86 -6.75
N ALA A 97 -6.14 3.33 -6.30
CA ALA A 97 -6.25 4.03 -5.03
C ALA A 97 -6.08 3.10 -3.82
N LYS A 98 -6.59 1.87 -3.92
CA LYS A 98 -6.31 0.81 -2.94
C LYS A 98 -4.82 0.53 -2.82
N SER A 99 -4.11 0.43 -3.95
CA SER A 99 -2.66 0.21 -3.95
C SER A 99 -1.92 1.33 -3.21
N VAL A 100 -2.23 2.60 -3.49
CA VAL A 100 -1.62 3.73 -2.79
C VAL A 100 -1.95 3.71 -1.30
N ALA A 101 -3.20 3.45 -0.93
CA ALA A 101 -3.60 3.39 0.48
C ALA A 101 -2.88 2.27 1.25
N LEU A 102 -2.81 1.07 0.67
CA LEU A 102 -2.08 -0.08 1.23
C LEU A 102 -0.57 0.21 1.33
N GLN A 103 0.03 0.87 0.33
CA GLN A 103 1.41 1.32 0.40
C GLN A 103 1.63 2.26 1.60
N GLN A 104 0.75 3.21 1.84
CA GLN A 104 0.90 4.16 2.96
C GLN A 104 0.72 3.48 4.32
N LEU A 105 -0.21 2.52 4.42
CA LEU A 105 -0.37 1.68 5.62
C LEU A 105 0.88 0.83 5.89
N GLY A 106 1.46 0.24 4.83
CA GLY A 106 2.72 -0.49 4.93
C GLY A 106 3.88 0.39 5.38
N PHE A 107 3.98 1.62 4.83
CA PHE A 107 5.00 2.58 5.24
C PHE A 107 4.89 2.92 6.73
N LEU A 108 3.68 3.24 7.20
CA LEU A 108 3.41 3.51 8.63
C LEU A 108 3.75 2.31 9.52
N ALA A 109 3.36 1.10 9.11
CA ALA A 109 3.72 -0.12 9.85
C ALA A 109 5.23 -0.33 9.88
N SER A 110 5.96 0.02 8.80
CA SER A 110 7.42 -0.15 8.75
C SER A 110 8.20 0.80 9.66
N GLU A 111 7.56 1.80 10.27
CA GLU A 111 8.20 2.68 11.26
C GLU A 111 8.53 1.92 12.57
N ASP A 112 7.80 0.84 12.88
CA ASP A 112 8.06 -0.03 14.04
C ASP A 112 8.71 -1.34 13.56
N GLU A 113 9.92 -1.60 14.05
CA GLU A 113 10.68 -2.83 13.79
C GLU A 113 9.89 -4.11 14.10
N LYS A 114 8.96 -4.06 15.07
CA LYS A 114 8.08 -5.19 15.42
C LYS A 114 6.95 -5.42 14.42
N GLN A 115 6.68 -4.46 13.55
CA GLN A 115 5.56 -4.45 12.62
C GLN A 115 5.99 -4.67 11.17
N LEU A 116 7.29 -4.94 10.91
CA LEU A 116 7.80 -5.17 9.56
C LEU A 116 7.08 -6.29 8.79
N GLN A 117 6.67 -7.36 9.48
CA GLN A 117 5.88 -8.44 8.85
C GLN A 117 4.52 -7.92 8.36
N ASN A 118 3.85 -7.09 9.15
CA ASN A 118 2.59 -6.45 8.73
C ASN A 118 2.82 -5.45 7.59
N ALA A 119 3.93 -4.71 7.63
CA ALA A 119 4.33 -3.82 6.54
C ALA A 119 4.51 -4.58 5.21
N LEU A 120 5.22 -5.71 5.23
CA LEU A 120 5.40 -6.57 4.05
C LEU A 120 4.07 -7.07 3.48
N GLN A 121 3.12 -7.45 4.34
CA GLN A 121 1.79 -7.87 3.89
C GLN A 121 1.05 -6.72 3.19
N TYR A 122 1.07 -5.52 3.77
CA TYR A 122 0.46 -4.33 3.14
C TYR A 122 1.06 -4.00 1.79
N PHE A 123 2.40 -4.01 1.68
CA PHE A 123 3.07 -3.75 0.40
C PHE A 123 2.76 -4.85 -0.64
N LYS A 124 2.71 -6.11 -0.23
CA LYS A 124 2.30 -7.22 -1.11
C LYS A 124 0.88 -7.02 -1.63
N GLU A 125 -0.07 -6.64 -0.77
CA GLU A 125 -1.43 -6.33 -1.19
C GLU A 125 -1.51 -5.10 -2.09
N ALA A 126 -0.68 -4.08 -1.83
CA ALA A 126 -0.56 -2.90 -2.69
C ALA A 126 -0.13 -3.30 -4.12
N LEU A 127 0.84 -4.20 -4.24
CA LEU A 127 1.35 -4.70 -5.52
C LEU A 127 0.36 -5.63 -6.22
N LYS A 128 -0.41 -6.43 -5.47
CA LYS A 128 -1.56 -7.18 -6.04
C LYS A 128 -2.63 -6.25 -6.61
N ALA A 129 -2.88 -5.12 -5.95
CA ALA A 129 -3.85 -4.14 -6.43
C ALA A 129 -3.33 -3.39 -7.67
N ASN A 130 -2.04 -3.01 -7.69
CA ASN A 130 -1.39 -2.38 -8.82
C ASN A 130 0.09 -2.82 -8.91
N PRO A 131 0.44 -3.75 -9.82
CA PRO A 131 1.82 -4.22 -9.99
C PRO A 131 2.80 -3.13 -10.42
N GLY A 132 2.32 -2.04 -11.02
CA GLY A 132 3.12 -0.89 -11.41
C GLY A 132 3.39 0.13 -10.28
N ASN A 133 3.02 -0.18 -9.04
CA ASN A 133 3.33 0.67 -7.90
C ASN A 133 4.79 0.45 -7.44
N GLU A 134 5.70 1.17 -8.09
CA GLU A 134 7.13 1.06 -7.84
C GLU A 134 7.53 1.50 -6.42
N THR A 135 6.83 2.47 -5.84
CA THR A 135 7.07 2.89 -4.46
C THR A 135 6.75 1.77 -3.47
N ALA A 136 5.66 1.02 -3.68
CA ALA A 136 5.33 -0.13 -2.85
C ALA A 136 6.37 -1.25 -2.99
N ARG A 137 6.91 -1.47 -4.20
CA ARG A 137 7.99 -2.43 -4.46
C ARG A 137 9.25 -2.08 -3.67
N GLN A 138 9.73 -0.84 -3.81
CA GLN A 138 10.92 -0.35 -3.10
C GLN A 138 10.75 -0.42 -1.57
N ASN A 139 9.56 -0.06 -1.07
CA ASN A 139 9.28 -0.15 0.35
C ASN A 139 9.20 -1.61 0.85
N TYR A 140 8.67 -2.54 0.04
CA TYR A 140 8.69 -3.97 0.33
C TYR A 140 10.11 -4.48 0.49
N GLU A 141 10.98 -4.20 -0.48
CA GLU A 141 12.39 -4.62 -0.45
C GLU A 141 13.12 -4.07 0.78
N LEU A 142 12.89 -2.81 1.13
CA LEU A 142 13.50 -2.19 2.30
C LEU A 142 13.01 -2.84 3.60
N ALA A 143 11.70 -3.07 3.74
CA ALA A 143 11.14 -3.74 4.91
C ALA A 143 11.62 -5.19 5.01
N TRP A 144 11.76 -5.88 3.87
CA TRP A 144 12.26 -7.25 3.80
C TRP A 144 13.70 -7.33 4.29
N LYS A 145 14.54 -6.41 3.82
CA LYS A 145 15.95 -6.34 4.24
C LYS A 145 16.07 -6.08 5.74
N ARG A 146 15.34 -5.10 6.28
CA ARG A 146 15.34 -4.80 7.71
C ARG A 146 14.89 -5.99 8.55
N LEU A 147 13.87 -6.72 8.09
CA LEU A 147 13.39 -7.91 8.80
C LEU A 147 14.43 -9.03 8.80
N ASN A 148 15.12 -9.27 7.68
CA ASN A 148 16.17 -10.27 7.61
C ASN A 148 17.38 -9.89 8.49
N ASP A 149 17.79 -8.62 8.47
CA ASP A 149 18.90 -8.14 9.30
C ASP A 149 18.60 -8.33 10.81
N GLN A 150 17.33 -8.15 11.24
CA GLN A 150 16.91 -8.44 12.62
C GLN A 150 16.95 -9.93 13.00
N GLU A 151 16.60 -10.83 12.06
CA GLU A 151 16.61 -12.27 12.32
C GLU A 151 18.05 -12.79 12.50
N ASP A 152 18.99 -12.26 11.71
CA ASP A 152 20.42 -12.56 11.83
C ASP A 152 20.96 -12.12 13.22
N ASP A 153 20.63 -10.90 13.68
CA ASP A 153 21.05 -10.38 15.00
C ASP A 153 20.49 -11.20 16.18
N LYS A 154 19.30 -11.80 16.03
CA LYS A 154 18.68 -12.64 17.08
C LYS A 154 19.29 -14.04 17.14
N GLN A 155 19.67 -14.62 16.01
CA GLN A 155 20.38 -15.91 15.99
C GLN A 155 21.72 -15.84 16.69
N ASP A 156 22.42 -14.69 16.64
CA ASP A 156 23.68 -14.48 17.37
C ASP A 156 23.49 -14.32 18.90
N GLN A 157 22.25 -14.09 19.39
CA GLN A 157 21.92 -13.87 20.80
C GLN A 157 21.13 -15.02 21.46
N GLU A 158 20.42 -15.86 20.69
CA GLU A 158 19.56 -16.94 21.22
C GLU A 158 20.32 -18.21 21.68
N ASP A 159 21.66 -18.24 21.62
CA ASP A 159 22.49 -19.33 22.17
C ASP A 159 22.39 -19.49 23.71
N GLN A 160 21.50 -18.76 24.41
CA GLN A 160 21.42 -18.76 25.88
C GLN A 160 20.03 -18.85 26.55
N GLN A 161 18.88 -19.02 25.89
CA GLN A 161 17.62 -19.27 26.63
C GLN A 161 16.48 -19.90 25.80
N GLN A 162 15.92 -21.01 26.31
CA GLN A 162 14.82 -21.84 25.77
C GLN A 162 13.43 -21.16 25.80
N GLU A 163 12.50 -21.59 24.92
CA GLU A 163 11.21 -22.28 25.29
C GLU A 163 10.29 -22.66 24.08
N ASP A 164 9.86 -23.94 24.08
CA ASP A 164 8.53 -24.50 23.76
C ASP A 164 7.86 -24.48 22.36
N GLN A 165 8.63 -24.51 21.27
CA GLN A 165 8.16 -25.14 20.02
C GLN A 165 9.22 -26.12 19.50
N PRO A 166 8.85 -27.21 18.80
CA PRO A 166 9.82 -28.00 18.05
C PRO A 166 10.34 -27.14 16.89
N LYS A 167 11.25 -26.22 17.18
CA LYS A 167 12.07 -25.54 16.18
C LYS A 167 12.97 -26.61 15.57
N ILE A 168 12.87 -26.77 14.26
CA ILE A 168 13.82 -27.60 13.52
C ILE A 168 15.15 -26.88 13.63
N GLU A 169 16.10 -27.46 14.35
CA GLU A 169 17.45 -26.91 14.44
C GLU A 169 18.14 -27.08 13.08
N PRO A 170 18.59 -25.99 12.43
CA PRO A 170 19.25 -26.09 11.13
C PRO A 170 20.61 -26.77 11.29
N SER A 171 20.95 -27.68 10.37
CA SER A 171 22.29 -28.25 10.31
C SER A 171 23.34 -27.18 9.95
N ALA A 172 24.61 -27.42 10.25
CA ALA A 172 25.70 -26.53 9.81
C ALA A 172 25.74 -26.36 8.28
N TRP A 173 25.31 -27.39 7.53
CA TRP A 173 25.18 -27.31 6.09
C TRP A 173 24.00 -26.42 5.68
N ALA A 174 22.85 -26.54 6.35
CA ALA A 174 21.68 -25.70 6.11
C ALA A 174 21.98 -24.22 6.39
N GLN A 175 22.68 -23.92 7.50
CA GLN A 175 23.19 -22.58 7.83
C GLN A 175 24.10 -22.04 6.71
N GLN A 176 24.99 -22.87 6.17
CA GLN A 176 25.85 -22.47 5.04
C GLN A 176 25.04 -22.15 3.77
N GLN A 177 23.98 -22.89 3.46
CA GLN A 177 23.13 -22.58 2.31
C GLN A 177 22.33 -21.30 2.52
N LYS A 178 21.81 -21.06 3.73
CA LYS A 178 21.15 -19.79 4.09
C LYS A 178 22.10 -18.60 3.89
N ALA A 179 23.34 -18.68 4.37
CA ALA A 179 24.33 -17.61 4.19
C ALA A 179 24.63 -17.32 2.70
N LYS A 180 24.65 -18.35 1.84
CA LYS A 180 24.80 -18.16 0.38
C LYS A 180 23.55 -17.51 -0.23
N ALA A 181 22.36 -17.93 0.19
CA ALA A 181 21.11 -17.33 -0.24
C ALA A 181 21.05 -15.83 0.17
N ASP A 182 21.51 -15.49 1.37
CA ASP A 182 21.60 -14.09 1.81
C ASP A 182 22.58 -13.29 0.96
N ALA A 183 23.72 -13.88 0.58
CA ALA A 183 24.67 -13.24 -0.33
C ALA A 183 24.06 -12.98 -1.73
N LEU A 184 23.18 -13.87 -2.21
CA LEU A 184 22.43 -13.69 -3.46
C LEU A 184 21.35 -12.60 -3.31
N SER A 185 20.60 -12.61 -2.21
CA SER A 185 19.57 -11.61 -1.90
C SER A 185 20.14 -10.19 -1.77
N ARG A 186 21.34 -10.05 -1.18
CA ARG A 186 22.07 -8.76 -1.15
C ARG A 186 22.48 -8.24 -2.53
N GLN A 187 22.49 -9.10 -3.54
CA GLN A 187 22.73 -8.77 -4.95
C GLN A 187 21.42 -8.64 -5.74
N PHE A 188 20.26 -8.59 -5.08
CA PHE A 188 18.93 -8.60 -5.71
C PHE A 188 18.65 -9.85 -6.57
N ARG A 189 19.41 -10.93 -6.36
CA ARG A 189 19.26 -12.20 -7.08
C ARG A 189 18.29 -13.12 -6.35
N TYR A 190 17.08 -12.64 -6.10
CA TYR A 190 16.09 -13.34 -5.27
C TYR A 190 15.64 -14.67 -5.88
N GLY A 191 15.53 -14.76 -7.20
CA GLY A 191 15.20 -16.01 -7.91
C GLY A 191 16.25 -17.10 -7.68
N ASP A 192 17.53 -16.73 -7.79
CA ASP A 192 18.64 -17.66 -7.54
C ASP A 192 18.70 -18.06 -6.06
N ALA A 193 18.44 -17.12 -5.14
CA ALA A 193 18.36 -17.40 -3.71
C ALA A 193 17.22 -18.37 -3.38
N LEU A 194 16.04 -18.16 -3.98
CA LEU A 194 14.88 -19.02 -3.82
C LEU A 194 15.16 -20.44 -4.32
N GLN A 195 15.70 -20.56 -5.54
CA GLN A 195 16.05 -21.84 -6.12
C GLN A 195 17.06 -22.59 -5.25
N LEU A 196 18.14 -21.92 -4.82
CA LEU A 196 19.15 -22.51 -3.95
C LEU A 196 18.52 -23.09 -2.67
N MET A 197 17.64 -22.35 -2.01
CA MET A 197 17.03 -22.80 -0.76
C MET A 197 16.03 -23.94 -0.98
N GLN A 198 15.26 -23.91 -2.08
CA GLN A 198 14.34 -25.00 -2.43
C GLN A 198 15.07 -26.30 -2.75
N GLU A 199 16.17 -26.24 -3.51
CA GLU A 199 17.03 -27.39 -3.76
C GLU A 199 17.67 -27.88 -2.46
N SER A 200 18.11 -26.95 -1.60
CA SER A 200 18.71 -27.29 -0.33
C SER A 200 17.75 -28.01 0.60
N LEU A 201 16.47 -27.63 0.60
CA LEU A 201 15.40 -28.27 1.36
C LEU A 201 15.13 -29.73 0.93
N GLN A 202 15.34 -30.05 -0.34
CA GLN A 202 15.22 -31.43 -0.83
C GLN A 202 16.39 -32.31 -0.36
N GLN A 203 17.56 -31.71 -0.16
CA GLN A 203 18.77 -32.42 0.26
C GLN A 203 18.87 -32.57 1.77
N ASP A 204 18.47 -31.55 2.52
CA ASP A 204 18.50 -31.53 3.98
C ASP A 204 17.19 -30.94 4.51
N SER A 205 16.38 -31.79 5.14
CA SER A 205 15.09 -31.38 5.71
C SER A 205 15.22 -30.33 6.82
N THR A 206 16.40 -30.15 7.42
CA THR A 206 16.62 -29.12 8.46
C THR A 206 16.60 -27.70 7.89
N VAL A 207 16.74 -27.53 6.57
CA VAL A 207 16.52 -26.24 5.88
C VAL A 207 15.09 -25.72 6.09
N ALA A 208 14.15 -26.58 6.48
CA ALA A 208 12.79 -26.17 6.86
C ALA A 208 12.77 -25.16 8.03
N ALA A 209 13.84 -25.04 8.80
CA ALA A 209 14.06 -23.97 9.77
C ALA A 209 13.95 -22.55 9.14
N TYR A 210 14.19 -22.43 7.83
CA TYR A 210 14.17 -21.18 7.08
C TYR A 210 12.96 -21.05 6.15
N ASN A 211 11.86 -21.77 6.40
CA ASN A 211 10.67 -21.73 5.54
C ASN A 211 10.07 -20.32 5.39
N ASP A 212 10.10 -19.51 6.45
CA ASP A 212 9.63 -18.12 6.38
C ASP A 212 10.48 -17.28 5.42
N TYR A 213 11.81 -17.44 5.49
CA TYR A 213 12.73 -16.79 4.55
C TYR A 213 12.48 -17.25 3.10
N ILE A 214 12.30 -18.56 2.88
CA ILE A 214 11.98 -19.14 1.56
C ILE A 214 10.66 -18.58 1.04
N GLY A 215 9.64 -18.48 1.89
CA GLY A 215 8.34 -17.92 1.53
C GLY A 215 8.46 -16.45 1.11
N ARG A 216 9.21 -15.64 1.85
CA ARG A 216 9.45 -14.23 1.49
C ARG A 216 10.26 -14.08 0.20
N LEU A 217 11.21 -14.99 -0.06
CA LEU A 217 11.90 -15.05 -1.36
C LEU A 217 10.95 -15.42 -2.51
N GLY A 218 9.97 -16.29 -2.26
CA GLY A 218 8.89 -16.56 -3.21
C GLY A 218 8.11 -15.28 -3.53
N ASP A 219 7.65 -14.59 -2.49
CA ASP A 219 6.84 -13.37 -2.62
C ASP A 219 7.54 -12.29 -3.45
N ILE A 220 8.82 -12.01 -3.17
CA ILE A 220 9.57 -10.99 -3.91
C ILE A 220 9.80 -11.39 -5.38
N THR A 221 10.04 -12.69 -5.66
CA THR A 221 10.22 -13.15 -7.03
C THR A 221 8.94 -13.13 -7.85
N GLU A 222 7.77 -13.30 -7.22
CA GLU A 222 6.48 -13.11 -7.88
C GLU A 222 6.20 -11.63 -8.16
N ILE A 223 6.69 -10.74 -7.30
CA ILE A 223 6.57 -9.29 -7.49
C ILE A 223 7.41 -8.82 -8.69
N ASP A 224 8.59 -9.40 -8.93
CA ASP A 224 9.56 -9.02 -9.98
C ASP A 224 9.28 -9.56 -11.40
N GLN A 225 8.24 -10.36 -11.58
CA GLN A 225 7.82 -10.92 -12.89
C GLN A 225 6.77 -10.05 -13.58
#